data_AF-A0A846CD27-F1
#
_entry.id   AF-A0A846CD27-F1
#
_cell.length_a   1.000
_cell.length_b   1.000
_cell.length_c   1.000
_cell.angle_alpha   90.00
_cell.angle_beta   90.00
_cell.angle_gamma   90.00
#
_symmetry.space_group_name_H-M   'P 1'
#
loop_
_entity.id
_entity.type
_entity.pdbx_description
1 polymer ?
#
loop_
_entity_poly.entity_id
_entity_poly.type
_entity_poly.pdbx_seq_one_letter_code
_entity_poly.pdbx_strand_id
1 'polypeptide(L)' 'MTNKTKVSFIGTDTMGRPMIFKLLEKGYTLKVQDKYNYQ' A
#
# COMPACT_ATOMS: atom_id res chain seq x y z
N MET A 1 -14.22 -9.34 -14.15
CA MET A 1 -13.25 -8.38 -13.58
C MET A 1 -13.59 -8.19 -12.11
N THR A 2 -12.88 -8.88 -11.22
CA THR A 2 -13.08 -8.74 -9.77
C THR A 2 -12.71 -7.33 -9.37
N ASN A 3 -13.69 -6.56 -8.90
CA ASN A 3 -13.56 -5.18 -8.46
C ASN A 3 -12.75 -5.18 -7.14
N LYS A 4 -11.43 -5.39 -7.23
CA LYS A 4 -10.57 -5.49 -6.04
C LYS A 4 -10.54 -4.13 -5.34
N THR A 5 -10.94 -4.16 -4.07
CA THR A 5 -11.15 -2.98 -3.21
C THR A 5 -9.93 -2.07 -3.20
N LYS A 6 -10.13 -0.76 -3.39
CA LYS A 6 -9.07 0.24 -3.20
C LYS A 6 -8.78 0.34 -1.71
N VAL A 7 -7.52 0.11 -1.33
CA VAL A 7 -7.07 0.17 0.07
C VAL A 7 -6.19 1.41 0.25
N SER A 8 -6.53 2.26 1.21
CA SER A 8 -5.66 3.36 1.64
C SER A 8 -4.70 2.84 2.70
N PHE A 9 -3.40 3.07 2.51
CA PHE A 9 -2.34 2.56 3.39
C PHE A 9 -1.50 3.72 3.94
N ILE A 10 -1.24 3.74 5.25
CA ILE A 10 -0.48 4.79 5.94
C ILE A 10 0.72 4.17 6.65
N GLY A 11 1.87 4.82 6.52
CA GLY A 11 3.16 4.40 7.08
C GLY A 11 3.89 3.43 6.15
N THR A 12 4.89 3.91 5.42
CA THR A 12 5.69 3.09 4.48
C THR A 12 7.10 2.78 4.95
N ASP A 13 7.37 3.02 6.23
CA ASP A 13 8.62 2.68 6.90
C ASP A 13 8.89 1.16 6.86
N THR A 14 9.93 0.72 7.57
CA THR A 14 10.51 -0.64 7.51
C THR A 14 9.47 -1.77 7.61
N MET A 15 8.36 -1.56 8.33
CA MET A 15 7.28 -2.53 8.49
C MET A 15 6.16 -2.41 7.45
N GLY A 16 5.88 -1.19 6.95
CA GLY A 16 4.78 -0.94 6.03
C GLY A 16 5.10 -1.35 4.59
N ARG A 17 6.35 -1.14 4.17
CA ARG A 17 6.83 -1.48 2.81
C ARG A 17 6.59 -2.93 2.40
N PRO A 18 6.96 -3.97 3.19
CA PRO A 18 6.70 -5.36 2.80
C PRO A 18 5.21 -5.69 2.71
N MET A 19 4.34 -4.99 3.44
CA MET A 19 2.90 -5.20 3.41
C MET A 19 2.26 -4.66 2.13
N ILE A 20 2.72 -3.49 1.67
CA ILE A 20 2.31 -2.89 0.39
C ILE A 20 2.60 -3.87 -0.75
N PHE A 21 3.80 -4.43 -0.81
CA PHE A 21 4.18 -5.38 -1.87
C PHE A 21 3.28 -6.62 -1.87
N LYS A 22 3.02 -7.22 -0.70
CA LYS A 22 2.10 -8.38 -0.60
C LYS A 22 0.68 -8.06 -1.07
N LEU A 23 0.20 -6.86 -0.80
CA LEU A 23 -1.13 -6.43 -1.24
C LEU A 23 -1.18 -6.17 -2.75
N LEU A 24 -0.11 -5.61 -3.33
CA LEU A 24 0.04 -5.47 -4.78
C LEU A 24 0.11 -6.82 -5.51
N GLU A 25 0.87 -7.78 -4.99
CA GLU A 25 0.94 -9.16 -5.53
C GLU A 25 -0.43 -9.84 -5.53
N LYS A 26 -1.24 -9.58 -4.49
CA LYS A 26 -2.63 -10.04 -4.42
C LYS A 26 -3.57 -9.27 -5.35
N GLY A 27 -3.07 -8.27 -6.08
CA GLY A 27 -3.79 -7.47 -7.08
C GLY A 27 -4.68 -6.39 -6.48
N TYR A 28 -4.47 -5.98 -5.23
CA TYR A 28 -5.18 -4.84 -4.67
C TYR A 28 -4.63 -3.54 -5.27
N THR A 29 -5.53 -2.60 -5.51
CA THR A 29 -5.13 -1.22 -5.85
C THR A 29 -4.91 -0.45 -4.55
N LEU A 30 -3.70 0.05 -4.35
CA LEU A 30 -3.31 0.74 -3.12
C LEU A 30 -3.19 2.26 -3.33
N LYS A 31 -3.72 3.03 -2.39
CA LYS A 31 -3.43 4.46 -2.25
C LYS A 31 -2.59 4.65 -1.00
N VAL A 32 -1.29 4.81 -1.20
CA VAL A 32 -0.36 5.06 -0.10
C VAL A 32 -0.41 6.54 0.26
N GLN A 33 -0.61 6.84 1.53
CA GLN A 33 -0.45 8.18 2.11
C GLN A 33 0.60 8.09 3.19
N ASP A 34 1.83 8.48 2.88
CA ASP A 34 2.85 8.67 3.89
C ASP A 34 2.82 10.11 4.40
N LYS A 35 2.89 10.27 5.72
CA LYS A 35 3.02 11.58 6.37
C LYS A 35 4.48 12.02 6.42
N TYR A 36 5.42 11.09 6.27
CA TYR A 36 6.85 11.35 6.25
C TYR A 36 7.34 11.34 4.81
N ASN A 37 7.40 12.53 4.21
CA ASN A 37 8.21 12.79 3.02
C ASN A 37 9.68 12.49 3.35
N TYR A 38 10.13 11.26 3.17
CA TYR A 38 11.56 11.02 2.98
C TYR A 38 11.87 11.42 1.54
N GLN A 39 12.36 12.66 1.39
CA GLN A 39 13.13 13.08 0.23
C GLN A 39 14.42 12.26 0.15
#